data_AF-A0A6A6QGN9-F1
#
_entry.id   AF-A0A6A6QGN9-F1
#
_cell.length_a   1.000
_cell.length_b   1.000
_cell.length_c   1.000
_cell.angle_alpha   90.00
_cell.angle_beta   90.00
_cell.angle_gamma   90.00
#
_symmetry.space_group_name_H-M   'P 1'
#
loop_
_entity.id
_entity.type
_entity.pdbx_description
1 polymer ?
#
loop_
_entity_poly.entity_id
_entity_poly.type
_entity_poly.pdbx_seq_one_letter_code
_entity_poly.pdbx_strand_id
1 'polypeptide(L)'
;MASSANPSAPLTRGDPLSVEAVLLAASNRNLLTQQQAAVYLATPLAKGLQTVKVKILIDDLTCARDYLRLFESMNSKYIWELVIQIEYPADRDIMTLDLLPFREPKGPMTQLLATIGPNLRRLTITLVGFKIGIVQTTFADYERIGEGAWELDTKTLKHPLLPSTSSA
;
A
#
# COMPACT_ATOMS: atom_id res chain seq x y z
N MET A 1 -36.63 -5.48 11.05
CA MET A 1 -35.92 -6.32 10.07
C MET A 1 -34.43 -6.01 10.19
N ALA A 2 -33.66 -6.92 10.77
CA ALA A 2 -32.22 -6.74 10.97
C ALA A 2 -31.49 -7.22 9.71
N SER A 3 -30.84 -6.30 8.99
CA SER A 3 -29.95 -6.63 7.89
C SER A 3 -28.64 -7.10 8.48
N SER A 4 -28.35 -8.41 8.41
CA SER A 4 -27.08 -8.97 8.82
C SER A 4 -26.01 -8.55 7.81
N ALA A 5 -25.10 -7.67 8.22
CA ALA A 5 -23.86 -7.44 7.50
C ALA A 5 -23.05 -8.74 7.54
N ASN A 6 -22.87 -9.37 6.39
CA ASN A 6 -21.93 -10.47 6.23
C ASN A 6 -20.51 -9.90 6.43
N PRO A 7 -19.73 -10.35 7.42
CA PRO A 7 -18.30 -10.08 7.41
C PRO A 7 -17.72 -10.87 6.24
N SER A 8 -17.11 -10.18 5.27
CA SER A 8 -16.31 -10.81 4.23
C SER A 8 -15.26 -11.69 4.92
N ALA A 9 -15.46 -13.00 4.85
CA ALA A 9 -14.53 -13.97 5.40
C ALA A 9 -13.14 -13.76 4.77
N PRO A 10 -12.04 -13.89 5.53
CA PRO A 10 -10.71 -13.82 4.95
C PRO A 10 -10.57 -15.01 4.00
N LEU A 11 -10.47 -14.73 2.69
CA LEU A 11 -10.09 -15.71 1.67
C LEU A 11 -8.65 -16.16 1.96
N THR A 12 -8.49 -17.16 2.81
CA THR A 12 -7.20 -17.83 3.03
C THR A 12 -7.40 -19.33 3.03
N ARG A 13 -7.11 -19.95 1.88
CA ARG A 13 -6.27 -21.14 1.75
C ARG A 13 -6.33 -21.68 0.31
N GLY A 14 -5.23 -21.49 -0.42
CA GLY A 14 -4.88 -22.36 -1.54
C GLY A 14 -5.09 -21.83 -2.96
N ASP A 15 -5.16 -20.52 -3.18
CA ASP A 15 -5.12 -20.03 -4.57
C ASP A 15 -3.76 -20.40 -5.20
N PRO A 16 -3.74 -21.06 -6.37
CA PRO A 16 -2.51 -21.48 -7.00
C PRO A 16 -1.64 -20.24 -7.31
N LEU A 17 -0.34 -20.32 -7.00
CA LEU A 17 0.70 -19.37 -7.42
C LEU A 17 0.94 -19.37 -8.95
N SER A 18 -0.09 -19.67 -9.74
CA SER A 18 -0.08 -19.49 -11.19
C SER A 18 -0.16 -18.00 -11.50
N VAL A 19 0.66 -17.56 -12.45
CA VAL A 19 0.68 -16.16 -12.90
C VAL A 19 -0.69 -15.71 -13.37
N GLU A 20 -1.44 -16.59 -14.05
CA GLU A 20 -2.79 -16.31 -14.56
C GLU A 20 -3.80 -16.01 -13.45
N ALA A 21 -3.83 -16.82 -12.39
CA ALA A 21 -4.71 -16.58 -11.24
C ALA A 21 -4.36 -15.26 -10.53
N VAL A 22 -3.07 -14.96 -10.38
CA VAL A 22 -2.58 -13.71 -9.79
C VAL A 22 -2.99 -12.50 -10.63
N LEU A 23 -2.83 -12.57 -11.95
CA LEU A 23 -3.25 -11.51 -12.87
C LEU A 23 -4.76 -11.28 -12.79
N LEU A 24 -5.56 -12.35 -12.79
CA LEU A 24 -7.01 -12.26 -12.67
C LEU A 24 -7.43 -11.63 -11.33
N ALA A 25 -6.81 -12.05 -10.23
CA ALA A 25 -7.06 -11.49 -8.90
C ALA A 25 -6.71 -9.99 -8.84
N ALA A 26 -5.55 -9.59 -9.40
CA ALA A 26 -5.12 -8.20 -9.48
C ALA A 26 -6.08 -7.34 -10.33
N SER A 27 -6.50 -7.84 -11.49
CA SER A 27 -7.48 -7.17 -12.36
C SER A 27 -8.83 -6.96 -11.68
N ASN A 28 -9.27 -7.93 -10.87
CA ASN A 28 -10.49 -7.82 -10.08
C ASN A 28 -10.33 -6.99 -8.80
N ARG A 29 -9.13 -6.45 -8.54
CA ARG A 29 -8.80 -5.68 -7.33
C ARG A 29 -9.04 -6.46 -6.04
N ASN A 30 -8.80 -7.78 -6.11
CA ASN A 30 -8.85 -8.65 -4.96
C ASN A 30 -7.66 -8.36 -4.04
N LEU A 31 -7.81 -8.71 -2.77
CA LEU A 31 -6.73 -8.68 -1.79
C LEU A 31 -5.73 -9.79 -2.14
N LEU A 32 -4.47 -9.42 -2.37
CA LEU A 32 -3.38 -10.35 -2.69
C LEU A 32 -2.57 -10.65 -1.44
N THR A 33 -2.10 -11.88 -1.30
CA THR A 33 -1.01 -12.18 -0.37
C THR A 33 0.28 -11.50 -0.82
N GLN A 34 1.24 -11.33 0.09
CA GLN A 34 2.56 -10.78 -0.22
C GLN A 34 3.24 -11.50 -1.41
N GLN A 35 3.16 -12.83 -1.46
CA GLN A 35 3.75 -13.63 -2.54
C GLN A 35 3.05 -13.37 -3.88
N GLN A 36 1.72 -13.32 -3.90
CA GLN A 36 0.95 -13.02 -5.12
C GLN A 36 1.23 -11.59 -5.62
N ALA A 37 1.35 -10.62 -4.71
CA ALA A 37 1.75 -9.27 -5.07
C ALA A 37 3.14 -9.23 -5.72
N ALA A 38 4.12 -9.95 -5.15
CA ALA A 38 5.45 -10.06 -5.75
C ALA A 38 5.43 -10.67 -7.16
N VAL A 39 4.62 -11.72 -7.37
CA VAL A 39 4.42 -12.32 -8.70
C VAL A 39 3.82 -11.31 -9.67
N TYR A 40 2.76 -10.60 -9.27
CA TYR A 40 2.12 -9.58 -10.10
C TYR A 40 3.10 -8.48 -10.53
N LEU A 41 3.85 -7.93 -9.58
CA LEU A 41 4.80 -6.83 -9.79
C LEU A 41 6.03 -7.24 -10.63
N ALA A 42 6.35 -8.54 -10.68
CA ALA A 42 7.38 -9.05 -11.55
C ALA A 42 6.97 -9.07 -13.04
N THR A 43 5.66 -9.06 -13.35
CA THR A 43 5.15 -9.27 -14.70
C THR A 43 5.44 -8.09 -15.65
N PRO A 44 5.61 -8.35 -16.96
CA PRO A 44 5.72 -7.29 -17.97
C PRO A 44 4.48 -6.39 -18.03
N LEU A 45 3.30 -6.96 -17.75
CA LEU A 45 2.04 -6.21 -17.72
C LEU A 45 2.10 -5.10 -16.68
N ALA A 46 2.39 -5.44 -15.42
CA ALA A 46 2.47 -4.45 -14.33
C ALA A 46 3.51 -3.35 -14.65
N LYS A 47 4.67 -3.74 -15.19
CA LYS A 47 5.74 -2.82 -15.58
C LYS A 47 5.40 -1.91 -16.76
N GLY A 48 4.36 -2.24 -17.53
CA GLY A 48 3.85 -1.43 -18.64
C GLY A 48 2.74 -0.44 -18.24
N LEU A 49 2.25 -0.48 -17.00
CA LEU A 49 1.17 0.39 -16.56
C LEU A 49 1.67 1.76 -16.13
N GLN A 50 0.88 2.80 -16.45
CA GLN A 50 1.06 4.15 -15.92
C GLN A 50 0.58 4.26 -14.47
N THR A 51 -0.44 3.50 -14.09
CA THR A 51 -0.93 3.44 -12.71
C THR A 51 -1.04 1.99 -12.29
N VAL A 52 -0.28 1.63 -11.25
CA VAL A 52 -0.28 0.29 -10.66
C VAL A 52 -1.12 0.34 -9.39
N LYS A 53 -2.19 -0.47 -9.34
CA LYS A 53 -3.11 -0.51 -8.20
C LYS A 53 -3.07 -1.91 -7.58
N VAL A 54 -2.72 -2.01 -6.30
CA VAL A 54 -2.58 -3.29 -5.62
C VAL A 54 -3.18 -3.22 -4.21
N LYS A 55 -3.93 -4.27 -3.83
CA LYS A 55 -4.35 -4.51 -2.45
C LYS A 55 -3.55 -5.67 -1.90
N ILE A 56 -2.91 -5.50 -0.76
CA ILE A 56 -1.98 -6.48 -0.18
C ILE A 56 -2.41 -6.80 1.25
N LEU A 57 -2.52 -8.07 1.57
CA LEU A 57 -2.59 -8.57 2.94
C LEU A 57 -1.17 -8.88 3.42
N ILE A 58 -0.80 -8.33 4.56
CA ILE A 58 0.48 -8.59 5.21
C ILE A 58 0.20 -9.07 6.63
N ASP A 59 0.63 -10.30 6.91
CA ASP A 59 0.32 -10.99 8.16
C ASP A 59 1.08 -10.41 9.35
N ASP A 60 2.27 -9.85 9.13
CA ASP A 60 3.11 -9.23 10.15
C ASP A 60 3.81 -8.00 9.56
N LEU A 61 3.32 -6.81 9.92
CA LEU A 61 3.86 -5.54 9.45
C LEU A 61 4.50 -4.78 10.60
N THR A 62 5.83 -4.72 10.60
CA THR A 62 6.60 -4.09 11.67
C THR A 62 7.08 -2.69 11.31
N CYS A 63 7.25 -2.40 10.00
CA CYS A 63 7.62 -1.07 9.52
C CYS A 63 7.26 -0.85 8.05
N ALA A 64 7.26 0.42 7.61
CA ALA A 64 6.91 0.78 6.22
C ALA A 64 7.78 0.07 5.15
N ARG A 65 9.01 -0.30 5.51
CA ARG A 65 9.95 -0.96 4.59
C ARG A 65 9.48 -2.36 4.18
N ASP A 66 8.73 -3.06 5.03
CA ASP A 66 8.35 -4.46 4.80
C ASP A 66 7.46 -4.60 3.55
N TYR A 67 6.53 -3.66 3.33
CA TYR A 67 5.65 -3.67 2.16
C TYR A 67 6.21 -2.91 0.96
N LEU A 68 6.92 -1.80 1.17
CA LEU A 68 7.45 -0.97 0.07
C LEU A 68 8.51 -1.71 -0.75
N ARG A 69 9.25 -2.63 -0.13
CA ARG A 69 10.24 -3.49 -0.80
C ARG A 69 9.67 -4.35 -1.93
N LEU A 70 8.38 -4.69 -1.88
CA LEU A 70 7.72 -5.45 -2.95
C LEU A 70 7.76 -4.74 -4.30
N PHE A 71 7.90 -3.41 -4.27
CA PHE A 71 7.90 -2.57 -5.46
C PHE A 71 9.32 -2.24 -5.96
N GLU A 72 10.39 -2.65 -5.28
CA GLU A 72 11.77 -2.46 -5.76
C GLU A 72 12.00 -3.09 -7.15
N SER A 73 11.29 -4.18 -7.46
CA SER A 73 11.37 -4.82 -8.77
C SER A 73 10.59 -4.10 -9.89
N MET A 74 9.81 -3.07 -9.55
CA MET A 74 9.01 -2.28 -10.49
C MET A 74 9.87 -1.23 -11.20
N ASN A 75 10.87 -1.70 -11.92
CA ASN A 75 11.65 -0.85 -12.82
C ASN A 75 10.87 -0.60 -14.13
N SER A 76 9.98 0.38 -14.10
CA SER A 76 9.22 0.83 -15.28
C SER A 76 10.02 1.84 -16.11
N LYS A 77 9.96 1.71 -17.44
CA LYS A 77 10.51 2.70 -18.38
C LYS A 77 9.63 3.94 -18.51
N TYR A 78 8.39 3.88 -18.06
CA TYR A 78 7.42 4.97 -18.14
C TYR A 78 7.35 5.71 -16.81
N ILE A 79 6.99 6.99 -16.87
CA ILE A 79 6.49 7.70 -15.69
C ILE A 79 5.25 6.97 -15.19
N TRP A 80 5.22 6.67 -13.89
CA TRP A 80 4.15 5.88 -13.30
C TRP A 80 3.77 6.31 -11.89
N GLU A 81 2.60 5.82 -11.48
CA GLU A 81 1.96 6.06 -10.19
C GLU A 81 1.64 4.74 -9.50
N LEU A 82 1.75 4.73 -8.18
CA LEU A 82 1.47 3.58 -7.34
C LEU A 82 0.32 3.88 -6.38
N VAL A 83 -0.72 3.06 -6.41
CA VAL A 83 -1.82 3.10 -5.42
C VAL A 83 -1.84 1.76 -4.69
N ILE A 84 -1.58 1.80 -3.38
CA ILE A 84 -1.54 0.60 -2.55
C ILE A 84 -2.54 0.70 -1.41
N GLN A 85 -3.23 -0.41 -1.18
CA GLN A 85 -3.98 -0.64 0.05
C GLN A 85 -3.34 -1.81 0.78
N ILE A 86 -2.97 -1.62 2.02
CA ILE A 86 -2.34 -2.62 2.86
C ILE A 86 -3.28 -2.93 4.01
N GLU A 87 -3.67 -4.20 4.08
CA GLU A 87 -4.48 -4.77 5.15
C GLU A 87 -3.54 -5.58 6.04
N TYR A 88 -3.62 -5.36 7.36
CA TYR A 88 -2.76 -6.06 8.31
C TYR A 88 -3.45 -6.20 9.68
N PRO A 89 -3.13 -7.24 10.46
CA PRO A 89 -3.56 -7.35 11.85
C PRO A 89 -2.80 -6.34 12.70
N ALA A 90 -3.53 -5.44 13.38
CA ALA A 90 -2.91 -4.42 14.23
C ALA A 90 -2.66 -4.97 15.64
N ASP A 91 -1.40 -4.90 16.09
CA ASP A 91 -1.05 -5.13 17.49
C ASP A 91 -1.47 -3.94 18.38
N ARG A 92 -1.49 -4.13 19.70
CA ARG A 92 -1.94 -3.12 20.67
C ARG A 92 -1.06 -1.87 20.70
N ASP A 93 0.21 -2.00 20.34
CA ASP A 93 1.23 -0.98 20.56
C ASP A 93 1.65 -0.23 19.28
N ILE A 94 1.24 -0.71 18.09
CA ILE A 94 1.60 -0.11 16.81
C ILE A 94 0.43 0.70 16.28
N MET A 95 0.61 2.00 16.07
CA MET A 95 -0.36 2.84 15.36
C MET A 95 -0.13 2.76 13.85
N THR A 96 -1.20 2.77 13.05
CA THR A 96 -1.09 2.80 11.57
C THR A 96 -0.21 3.96 11.08
N LEU A 97 -0.15 5.09 11.79
CA LEU A 97 0.77 6.19 11.49
C LEU A 97 2.24 5.75 11.54
N ASP A 98 2.63 4.86 12.45
CA ASP A 98 4.03 4.42 12.58
C ASP A 98 4.54 3.64 11.35
N LEU A 99 3.61 3.19 10.52
CA LEU A 99 3.85 2.42 9.30
C LEU A 99 3.83 3.28 8.04
N LEU A 100 3.64 4.60 8.17
CA LEU A 100 3.76 5.53 7.06
C LEU A 100 5.21 6.04 6.91
N PRO A 101 5.66 6.28 5.67
CA PRO A 101 7.00 6.79 5.39
C PRO A 101 7.16 8.30 5.65
N PHE A 102 6.70 8.84 6.79
CA PHE A 102 6.81 10.29 7.10
C PHE A 102 7.93 10.67 8.08
N ARG A 103 8.59 9.71 8.74
CA ARG A 103 9.40 10.03 9.93
C ARG A 103 10.71 10.78 9.65
N GLU A 104 11.30 10.72 8.46
CA GLU A 104 12.60 11.38 8.21
C GLU A 104 12.82 11.78 6.74
N PRO A 105 12.97 13.09 6.42
CA PRO A 105 13.16 13.56 5.04
C PRO A 105 14.47 13.08 4.38
N LYS A 106 15.47 12.66 5.17
CA LYS A 106 16.73 12.06 4.69
C LYS A 106 16.94 10.63 5.23
N GLY A 107 15.89 10.02 5.74
CA GLY A 107 15.99 8.73 6.39
C GLY A 107 16.11 7.56 5.40
N PRO A 108 16.35 6.36 5.93
CA PRO A 108 16.33 5.09 5.19
C PRO A 108 15.08 4.87 4.30
N MET A 109 14.00 5.61 4.57
CA MET A 109 12.75 5.53 3.84
C MET A 109 12.74 6.32 2.53
N THR A 110 13.37 7.51 2.51
CA THR A 110 13.56 8.29 1.28
C THR A 110 14.40 7.52 0.26
N GLN A 111 15.40 6.79 0.74
CA GLN A 111 16.24 5.91 -0.09
C GLN A 111 15.41 4.77 -0.70
N LEU A 112 14.56 4.11 0.09
CA LEU A 112 13.70 3.03 -0.39
C LEU A 112 12.74 3.49 -1.50
N LEU A 113 12.11 4.65 -1.33
CA LEU A 113 11.25 5.23 -2.36
C LEU A 113 12.01 5.59 -3.66
N ALA A 114 13.28 5.98 -3.54
CA ALA A 114 14.14 6.18 -4.70
C ALA A 114 14.50 4.85 -5.39
N THR A 115 14.68 3.76 -4.63
CA THR A 115 14.99 2.42 -5.15
C THR A 115 13.82 1.78 -5.90
N ILE A 116 12.57 2.03 -5.49
CA ILE A 116 11.36 1.51 -6.17
C ILE A 116 11.34 1.88 -7.66
N GLY A 117 11.80 3.09 -8.00
CA GLY A 117 12.05 3.42 -9.39
C GLY A 117 12.26 4.92 -9.63
N PRO A 118 13.17 5.31 -10.52
CA PRO A 118 13.41 6.71 -10.87
C PRO A 118 12.21 7.37 -11.57
N ASN A 119 11.29 6.57 -12.12
CA ASN A 119 10.11 7.05 -12.85
C ASN A 119 8.82 7.06 -12.02
N LEU A 120 8.84 6.59 -10.77
CA LEU A 120 7.70 6.73 -9.87
C LEU A 120 7.52 8.22 -9.52
N ARG A 121 6.30 8.76 -9.68
CA ARG A 121 5.99 10.18 -9.40
C ARG A 121 4.96 10.40 -8.31
N ARG A 122 4.04 9.44 -8.12
CA ARG A 122 3.01 9.50 -7.09
C ARG A 122 2.87 8.17 -6.39
N LEU A 123 2.73 8.20 -5.08
CA LEU A 123 2.48 7.05 -4.23
C LEU A 123 1.31 7.35 -3.29
N THR A 124 0.21 6.65 -3.48
CA THR A 124 -0.97 6.70 -2.61
C THR A 124 -0.97 5.46 -1.72
N ILE A 125 -0.98 5.66 -0.40
CA ILE A 125 -0.99 4.58 0.59
C ILE A 125 -2.29 4.62 1.39
N THR A 126 -3.02 3.51 1.39
CA THR A 126 -4.10 3.24 2.34
C THR A 126 -3.67 2.13 3.29
N LEU A 127 -3.56 2.41 4.58
CA LEU A 127 -3.34 1.40 5.60
C LEU A 127 -4.66 1.08 6.29
N VAL A 128 -5.00 -0.19 6.38
CA VAL A 128 -6.19 -0.68 7.09
C VAL A 128 -5.73 -1.69 8.14
N GLY A 129 -5.64 -1.21 9.39
CA GLY A 129 -5.32 -2.04 10.53
C GLY A 129 -6.59 -2.66 11.12
N PHE A 130 -6.60 -3.99 11.26
CA PHE A 130 -7.68 -4.71 11.90
C PHE A 130 -7.27 -5.14 13.31
N LYS A 131 -8.01 -4.64 14.31
CA LYS A 131 -7.93 -5.10 15.70
C LYS A 131 -9.30 -5.66 16.09
N ILE A 132 -9.35 -6.61 17.02
CA ILE A 132 -10.62 -7.18 17.50
C ILE A 132 -11.58 -6.03 17.87
N GLY A 133 -12.65 -5.87 17.09
CA GLY A 133 -13.69 -4.85 17.26
C GLY A 133 -13.35 -3.42 16.77
N ILE A 134 -12.17 -3.17 16.18
CA ILE A 134 -11.75 -1.83 15.73
C ILE A 134 -11.07 -1.94 14.36
N VAL A 135 -11.52 -1.13 13.40
CA VAL A 135 -10.86 -0.93 12.11
C VAL A 135 -10.27 0.48 12.08
N GLN A 136 -8.97 0.58 11.84
CA GLN A 136 -8.27 1.86 11.72
C GLN A 136 -7.80 2.04 10.29
N THR A 137 -8.34 3.05 9.61
CA THR A 137 -7.96 3.39 8.24
C THR A 137 -7.12 4.66 8.22
N THR A 138 -5.98 4.61 7.55
CA THR A 138 -5.08 5.74 7.34
C THR A 138 -4.84 5.92 5.86
N PHE A 139 -4.86 7.15 5.39
CA PHE A 139 -4.59 7.48 4.00
C PHE A 139 -3.51 8.56 3.92
N ALA A 140 -2.57 8.42 2.98
CA ALA A 140 -1.53 9.40 2.71
C ALA A 140 -1.11 9.36 1.24
N ASP A 141 -1.01 10.53 0.60
CA ASP A 141 -0.39 10.70 -0.71
C ASP A 141 1.01 11.28 -0.58
N TYR A 142 1.92 10.70 -1.36
CA TYR A 142 3.28 11.17 -1.53
C TYR A 142 3.50 11.52 -2.99
N GLU A 143 4.20 12.62 -3.23
CA GLU A 143 4.53 13.09 -4.57
C GLU A 143 6.02 13.42 -4.69
N ARG A 144 6.56 13.23 -5.90
CA ARG A 144 7.90 13.65 -6.26
C ARG A 144 7.88 14.34 -7.62
N ILE A 145 8.37 15.58 -7.66
CA ILE A 145 8.50 16.36 -8.88
C ILE A 145 9.89 16.12 -9.48
N GLY A 146 9.93 15.53 -10.69
CA GLY A 146 11.19 15.19 -11.36
C GLY A 146 12.04 14.20 -10.55
N GLU A 147 13.31 14.54 -10.32
CA GLU A 147 14.25 13.78 -9.48
C GLU A 147 14.37 14.37 -8.05
N GLY A 148 13.43 15.23 -7.66
CA GLY A 148 13.41 15.91 -6.37
C GLY A 148 13.17 14.97 -5.17
N ALA A 149 13.03 15.58 -3.98
CA ALA A 149 12.67 14.85 -2.78
C ALA A 149 11.23 14.33 -2.85
N TRP A 150 10.96 13.25 -2.10
CA TRP A 150 9.60 12.80 -1.83
C TRP A 150 8.96 13.67 -0.77
N GLU A 151 7.77 14.18 -1.06
CA GLU A 151 7.01 15.04 -0.17
C GLU A 151 5.66 14.39 0.16
N LEU A 152 5.28 14.41 1.44
CA LEU A 152 3.95 14.02 1.89
C LEU A 152 2.98 15.18 1.63
N ASP A 153 1.90 14.95 0.89
CA ASP A 153 0.79 15.90 0.84
C ASP A 153 0.00 15.81 2.14
N THR A 154 0.33 16.70 3.07
CA THR A 154 -0.29 16.76 4.41
C THR A 154 -1.79 17.02 4.37
N LYS A 155 -2.34 17.57 3.27
CA LYS A 155 -3.79 17.76 3.11
C LYS A 155 -4.53 16.44 2.87
N THR A 156 -3.82 15.43 2.39
CA THR A 156 -4.39 14.11 2.13
C THR A 156 -4.30 13.19 3.34
N LEU A 157 -3.44 13.51 4.31
CA LEU A 157 -3.23 12.68 5.49
C LEU A 157 -4.52 12.57 6.31
N LYS A 158 -5.17 11.40 6.26
CA LYS A 158 -6.39 11.10 7.03
C LYS A 158 -6.09 10.00 8.02
N HIS A 159 -6.37 10.28 9.30
CA HIS A 159 -6.22 9.31 10.38
C HIS A 159 -7.22 9.62 11.51
N PRO A 160 -7.85 8.63 12.17
CA PRO A 160 -8.87 8.86 13.21
C PRO A 160 -8.38 9.67 14.42
N LEU A 161 -7.08 9.64 14.73
CA LEU A 161 -6.48 10.35 15.87
C LEU A 161 -5.81 11.67 15.49
N LEU A 162 -5.73 12.01 14.19
CA LEU A 162 -5.24 13.33 13.80
C LEU A 162 -6.38 14.34 13.95
N PRO A 163 -6.09 15.56 14.43
CA PRO A 163 -7.09 16.61 14.44
C PRO A 163 -7.63 16.78 13.01
N SER A 164 -8.95 16.72 12.87
CA SER A 164 -9.60 17.00 11.59
C SER A 164 -9.21 18.41 11.16
N THR A 165 -8.51 18.54 10.05
CA THR A 165 -8.27 19.84 9.40
C THR A 165 -9.60 20.34 8.84
N SER A 166 -10.50 20.79 9.71
CA SER A 166 -11.60 21.63 9.31
C SER A 166 -10.99 22.98 8.96
N SER A 167 -10.78 23.22 7.67
CA SER A 167 -10.63 24.57 7.16
C SER A 167 -11.92 25.31 7.52
N ALA A 168 -11.82 26.29 8.43
CA ALA A 168 -12.82 27.34 8.58
C ALA A 168 -12.72 28.33 7.41
#